data_AF-A0A7C7JTG1-F1
#
_entry.id   AF-A0A7C7JTG1-F1
#
_cell.length_a   1.000
_cell.length_b   1.000
_cell.length_c   1.000
_cell.angle_alpha   90.00
_cell.angle_beta   90.00
_cell.angle_gamma   90.00
#
_symmetry.space_group_name_H-M   'P 1'
#
loop_
_entity.id
_entity.type
_entity.pdbx_description
1 polymer ?
#
loop_
_entity_poly.entity_id
_entity_poly.type
_entity_poly.pdbx_seq_one_letter_code
_entity_poly.pdbx_strand_id
1 'polypeptide(L)'
;KAVDKNQKWQILYVCLSLYFRTPHYLNQHNKITNEILDNTVPYANKEGIITLDYLGKKITFHKDELENVKKEFNLENKTIFHVKHLEQWMNFVHFKYGCVINVIEIEDKSGPLITCDNPVSIRHMKTNKFAGLFDVNSVITLPLDPYHFLEIHPNTYADGDTKINRLIHDKDFSFTTNAITQSNASNWLIGKSGTIDTHFKIQEHYENPENGEAFVDKAKFRAEEMQRILSLTEKEGFSKTVIEEYKKLEKHPYFKDDKNLKEHIAMMKANGFW
;
A
#
# COMPACT_ATOMS: atom_id res chain seq x y z
N LYS A 1 -15.81 -12.99 7.39
CA LYS A 1 -17.28 -12.99 7.08
C LYS A 1 -17.44 -13.08 5.57
N ALA A 2 -18.31 -13.96 5.07
CA ALA A 2 -18.61 -13.99 3.64
C ALA A 2 -19.47 -12.78 3.25
N VAL A 3 -19.11 -12.13 2.16
CA VAL A 3 -19.94 -11.14 1.46
C VAL A 3 -20.46 -11.77 0.17
N ASP A 4 -21.41 -11.15 -0.50
CA ASP A 4 -21.77 -11.58 -1.85
C ASP A 4 -20.81 -11.01 -2.92
N LYS A 5 -20.93 -11.52 -4.14
CA LYS A 5 -20.09 -11.12 -5.28
C LYS A 5 -20.22 -9.62 -5.59
N ASN A 6 -21.43 -9.06 -5.49
CA ASN A 6 -21.68 -7.65 -5.77
C ASN A 6 -21.11 -6.76 -4.67
N GLN A 7 -21.20 -7.16 -3.41
CA GLN A 7 -20.59 -6.47 -2.27
C GLN A 7 -19.07 -6.44 -2.40
N LYS A 8 -18.42 -7.57 -2.74
CA LYS A 8 -16.97 -7.60 -3.00
C LYS A 8 -16.60 -6.64 -4.14
N TRP A 9 -17.35 -6.70 -5.24
CA TRP A 9 -17.14 -5.80 -6.37
C TRP A 9 -17.29 -4.33 -5.97
N GLN A 10 -18.32 -3.98 -5.19
CA GLN A 10 -18.56 -2.61 -4.71
C GLN A 10 -17.43 -2.12 -3.80
N ILE A 11 -16.91 -2.97 -2.90
CA ILE A 11 -15.77 -2.63 -2.06
C ILE A 11 -14.57 -2.26 -2.93
N LEU A 12 -14.22 -3.12 -3.90
CA LEU A 12 -13.11 -2.87 -4.83
C LEU A 12 -13.36 -1.62 -5.67
N TYR A 13 -14.56 -1.48 -6.23
CA TYR A 13 -14.96 -0.33 -7.02
C TYR A 13 -14.75 0.98 -6.26
N VAL A 14 -15.32 1.09 -5.06
CA VAL A 14 -15.23 2.29 -4.23
C VAL A 14 -13.79 2.55 -3.79
N CYS A 15 -13.12 1.55 -3.22
CA CYS A 15 -11.78 1.73 -2.64
C CYS A 15 -10.75 2.08 -3.72
N LEU A 16 -10.78 1.38 -4.86
CA LEU A 16 -9.85 1.64 -5.96
C LEU A 16 -10.17 2.95 -6.67
N SER A 17 -11.41 3.44 -6.64
CA SER A 17 -11.76 4.75 -7.22
C SER A 17 -10.97 5.89 -6.59
N LEU A 18 -10.62 5.79 -5.30
CA LEU A 18 -9.88 6.81 -4.58
C LEU A 18 -8.48 7.02 -5.15
N TYR A 19 -7.89 6.00 -5.76
CA TYR A 19 -6.62 6.12 -6.48
C TYR A 19 -6.78 6.96 -7.76
N PHE A 20 -7.76 6.64 -8.60
CA PHE A 20 -7.96 7.28 -9.91
C PHE A 20 -8.59 8.67 -9.86
N ARG A 21 -9.21 9.05 -8.73
CA ARG A 21 -9.77 10.39 -8.52
C ARG A 21 -8.71 11.41 -8.13
N THR A 22 -7.54 10.96 -7.71
CA THR A 22 -6.45 11.86 -7.32
C THR A 22 -5.66 12.27 -8.56
N PRO A 23 -5.34 13.56 -8.73
CA PRO A 23 -4.46 14.01 -9.81
C PRO A 23 -3.00 13.64 -9.56
N HIS A 24 -2.68 12.87 -8.51
CA HIS A 24 -1.32 12.52 -8.11
C HIS A 24 -0.50 11.98 -9.28
N TYR A 25 -1.03 11.01 -10.03
CA TYR A 25 -0.34 10.43 -11.19
C TYR A 25 -0.20 11.41 -12.34
N LEU A 26 -1.24 12.22 -12.59
CA LEU A 26 -1.16 13.28 -13.60
C LEU A 26 -0.09 14.30 -13.22
N ASN A 27 -0.01 14.68 -11.95
CA ASN A 27 0.98 15.62 -11.42
C ASN A 27 2.39 15.05 -11.48
N GLN A 28 2.59 13.79 -11.10
CA GLN A 28 3.88 13.12 -11.24
C GLN A 28 4.31 12.99 -12.70
N HIS A 29 3.39 12.60 -13.59
CA HIS A 29 3.68 12.50 -15.01
C HIS A 29 4.07 13.86 -15.60
N ASN A 30 3.29 14.91 -15.31
CA ASN A 30 3.60 16.27 -15.74
C ASN A 30 4.95 16.77 -15.17
N LYS A 31 5.27 16.44 -13.92
CA LYS A 31 6.57 16.77 -13.32
C LYS A 31 7.72 16.15 -14.09
N ILE A 32 7.65 14.84 -14.36
CA ILE A 32 8.68 14.13 -15.14
C ILE A 32 8.79 14.69 -16.56
N THR A 33 7.65 14.93 -17.22
CA THR A 33 7.63 15.53 -18.57
C THR A 33 8.29 16.91 -18.56
N ASN A 34 7.96 17.77 -17.59
CA ASN A 34 8.56 19.09 -17.46
C ASN A 34 10.08 19.00 -17.20
N GLU A 35 10.53 18.11 -16.32
CA GLU A 35 11.96 17.90 -16.04
C GLU A 35 12.71 17.42 -17.28
N ILE A 36 12.13 16.51 -18.07
CA ILE A 36 12.71 16.08 -19.36
C ILE A 36 12.85 17.27 -20.30
N LEU A 37 11.79 18.09 -20.44
CA LEU A 37 11.81 19.27 -21.30
C LEU A 37 12.83 20.31 -20.83
N ASP A 38 12.92 20.58 -19.53
CA ASP A 38 13.91 21.49 -18.94
C ASP A 38 15.35 21.03 -19.24
N ASN A 39 15.60 19.73 -19.13
CA ASN A 39 16.90 19.15 -19.40
C ASN A 39 17.28 19.16 -20.90
N THR A 40 16.35 19.51 -21.80
CA THR A 40 16.66 19.62 -23.25
C THR A 40 17.28 20.97 -23.62
N VAL A 41 17.09 22.01 -22.80
CA VAL A 41 17.55 23.38 -23.09
C VAL A 41 19.06 23.47 -23.39
N PRO A 42 19.96 22.80 -22.65
CA PRO A 42 21.40 22.83 -22.95
C PRO A 42 21.79 22.23 -24.31
N TYR A 43 20.90 21.46 -24.94
CA TYR A 43 21.14 20.78 -26.22
C TYR A 43 20.60 21.57 -27.43
N ALA A 44 20.18 22.82 -27.24
CA ALA A 44 19.76 23.69 -28.34
C ALA A 44 20.90 23.93 -29.34
N ASN A 45 20.58 24.00 -30.63
CA ASN A 45 21.54 24.35 -31.66
C ASN A 45 21.91 25.85 -31.62
N LYS A 46 22.75 26.31 -32.56
CA LYS A 46 23.21 27.71 -32.62
C LYS A 46 22.06 28.70 -32.80
N GLU A 47 20.99 28.27 -33.46
CA GLU A 47 19.76 29.02 -33.70
C GLU A 47 18.75 28.90 -32.54
N GLY A 48 19.11 28.24 -31.43
CA GLY A 48 18.23 28.06 -30.26
C GLY A 48 17.14 26.99 -30.43
N ILE A 49 17.20 26.19 -31.49
CA ILE A 49 16.23 25.13 -31.81
C ILE A 49 16.62 23.84 -31.08
N ILE A 50 15.63 23.23 -30.44
CA ILE A 50 15.71 21.94 -29.77
C ILE A 50 14.92 20.92 -30.60
N THR A 51 15.47 19.71 -30.77
CA THR A 51 14.75 18.59 -31.37
C THR A 51 14.95 17.35 -30.52
N LEU A 52 13.85 16.73 -30.07
CA LEU A 52 13.89 15.48 -29.32
C LEU A 52 12.87 14.47 -29.85
N ASP A 53 13.13 13.20 -29.57
CA ASP A 53 12.14 12.14 -29.69
C ASP A 53 11.58 11.87 -28.28
N TYR A 54 10.29 12.16 -28.11
CA TYR A 54 9.57 11.88 -26.87
C TYR A 54 8.53 10.79 -27.13
N LEU A 55 8.81 9.58 -26.63
CA LEU A 55 7.92 8.42 -26.75
C LEU A 55 7.49 8.12 -28.20
N GLY A 56 8.41 8.29 -29.16
CA GLY A 56 8.16 8.07 -30.60
C GLY A 56 7.57 9.28 -31.32
N LYS A 57 7.31 10.39 -30.63
CA LYS A 57 6.89 11.67 -31.21
C LYS A 57 8.11 12.56 -31.33
N LYS A 58 8.52 12.87 -32.56
CA LYS A 58 9.54 13.88 -32.82
C LYS A 58 8.96 15.27 -32.57
N ILE A 59 9.59 16.03 -31.68
CA ILE A 59 9.19 17.39 -31.31
C ILE A 59 10.32 18.34 -31.66
N THR A 60 9.99 19.48 -32.25
CA THR A 60 10.93 20.57 -32.55
C THR A 60 10.34 21.88 -32.06
N PHE A 61 11.10 22.65 -31.28
CA PHE A 61 10.68 23.96 -30.77
C PHE A 61 11.90 24.85 -30.50
N HIS A 62 11.70 26.17 -30.44
CA HIS A 62 12.74 27.09 -30.00
C HIS A 62 12.79 27.15 -28.47
N LYS A 63 13.98 27.30 -27.87
CA LYS A 63 14.15 27.32 -26.40
C LYS A 63 13.25 28.34 -25.68
N ASP A 64 12.92 29.46 -26.34
CA ASP A 64 12.06 30.50 -25.78
C ASP A 64 10.57 30.10 -25.73
N GLU A 65 10.19 29.05 -26.47
CA GLU A 65 8.83 28.50 -26.52
C GLU A 65 8.61 27.39 -25.48
N LEU A 66 9.64 27.03 -24.71
CA LEU A 66 9.62 25.91 -23.76
C LEU A 66 8.39 25.91 -22.85
N GLU A 67 8.02 27.07 -22.30
CA GLU A 67 6.87 27.18 -21.40
C GLU A 67 5.53 26.94 -22.11
N ASN A 68 5.42 27.27 -23.40
CA ASN A 68 4.23 26.94 -24.19
C ASN A 68 4.18 25.45 -24.51
N VAL A 69 5.31 24.85 -24.87
CA VAL A 69 5.43 23.39 -25.10
C VAL A 69 5.03 22.61 -23.85
N LYS A 70 5.53 22.99 -22.67
CA LYS A 70 5.12 22.38 -21.39
C LYS A 70 3.61 22.47 -21.18
N LYS A 71 2.99 23.63 -21.44
CA LYS A 71 1.53 23.81 -21.31
C LYS A 71 0.75 22.90 -22.26
N GLU A 72 1.20 22.75 -23.50
CA GLU A 72 0.58 21.85 -24.47
C GLU A 72 0.65 20.39 -24.02
N PHE A 73 1.83 19.92 -23.58
CA PHE A 73 1.98 18.56 -23.04
C PHE A 73 1.11 18.33 -21.80
N ASN A 74 1.06 19.28 -20.88
CA ASN A 74 0.23 19.16 -19.69
C ASN A 74 -1.28 19.11 -20.04
N LEU A 75 -1.71 19.82 -21.08
CA LEU A 75 -3.09 19.77 -21.57
C LEU A 75 -3.41 18.44 -22.28
N GLU A 76 -2.49 17.95 -23.11
CA GLU A 76 -2.58 16.64 -23.77
C GLU A 76 -2.66 15.52 -22.72
N ASN A 77 -1.75 15.52 -21.75
CA ASN A 77 -1.73 14.59 -20.62
C ASN A 77 -3.03 14.61 -19.81
N LYS A 78 -3.56 15.81 -19.52
CA LYS A 78 -4.85 15.97 -18.84
C LYS A 78 -6.00 15.37 -19.64
N THR A 79 -6.01 15.58 -20.96
CA THR A 79 -7.04 15.04 -21.85
C THR A 79 -6.96 13.50 -21.89
N ILE A 80 -5.75 12.96 -22.05
CA ILE A 80 -5.50 11.51 -21.99
C ILE A 80 -5.94 10.93 -20.65
N PHE A 81 -5.60 11.59 -19.55
CA PHE A 81 -6.03 11.19 -18.20
C PHE A 81 -7.55 11.15 -18.11
N HIS A 82 -8.25 12.23 -18.49
CA HIS A 82 -9.71 12.28 -18.46
C HIS A 82 -10.38 11.18 -19.29
N VAL A 83 -9.85 10.85 -20.45
CA VAL A 83 -10.40 9.79 -21.31
C VAL A 83 -10.11 8.40 -20.75
N LYS A 84 -8.87 8.13 -20.33
CA LYS A 84 -8.41 6.77 -20.01
C LYS A 84 -8.63 6.36 -18.56
N HIS A 85 -8.71 7.29 -17.61
CA HIS A 85 -8.71 6.93 -16.18
C HIS A 85 -9.94 6.09 -15.76
N LEU A 86 -11.13 6.38 -16.31
CA LEU A 86 -12.34 5.61 -15.98
C LEU A 86 -12.27 4.18 -16.50
N GLU A 87 -11.79 4.00 -17.74
CA GLU A 87 -11.60 2.69 -18.34
C GLU A 87 -10.52 1.90 -17.58
N GLN A 88 -9.37 2.52 -17.30
CA GLN A 88 -8.30 1.89 -16.52
C GLN A 88 -8.76 1.50 -15.11
N TRP A 89 -9.53 2.36 -14.45
CA TRP A 89 -10.12 2.05 -13.16
C TRP A 89 -11.03 0.83 -13.22
N MET A 90 -11.96 0.78 -14.17
CA MET A 90 -12.84 -0.36 -14.35
C MET A 90 -12.06 -1.63 -14.65
N ASN A 91 -11.08 -1.58 -15.56
CA ASN A 91 -10.22 -2.72 -15.86
C ASN A 91 -9.44 -3.18 -14.63
N PHE A 92 -9.00 -2.25 -13.79
CA PHE A 92 -8.27 -2.57 -12.56
C PHE A 92 -9.16 -3.22 -11.49
N VAL A 93 -10.41 -2.79 -11.35
CA VAL A 93 -11.40 -3.45 -10.47
C VAL A 93 -11.61 -4.90 -10.91
N HIS A 94 -11.79 -5.15 -12.21
CA HIS A 94 -11.93 -6.51 -12.74
C HIS A 94 -10.66 -7.34 -12.51
N PHE A 95 -9.50 -6.75 -12.78
CA PHE A 95 -8.21 -7.39 -12.53
C PHE A 95 -8.06 -7.82 -11.07
N LYS A 96 -8.44 -6.98 -10.11
CA LYS A 96 -8.32 -7.27 -8.67
C LYS A 96 -9.45 -8.13 -8.12
N TYR A 97 -10.51 -8.45 -8.87
CA TYR A 97 -11.68 -9.13 -8.33
C TYR A 97 -11.38 -10.47 -7.63
N GLY A 98 -10.38 -11.21 -8.14
CA GLY A 98 -9.96 -12.50 -7.59
C GLY A 98 -9.22 -12.42 -6.25
N CYS A 99 -8.82 -11.23 -5.79
CA CYS A 99 -7.95 -11.09 -4.61
C CYS A 99 -8.61 -11.50 -3.29
N VAL A 100 -7.78 -11.75 -2.28
CA VAL A 100 -8.18 -11.79 -0.87
C VAL A 100 -8.27 -10.37 -0.31
N ILE A 101 -9.24 -10.12 0.57
CA ILE A 101 -9.42 -8.82 1.24
C ILE A 101 -9.34 -9.02 2.76
N ASN A 102 -8.47 -8.24 3.40
CA ASN A 102 -8.34 -8.16 4.84
C ASN A 102 -8.87 -6.80 5.33
N VAL A 103 -9.62 -6.84 6.42
CA VAL A 103 -9.92 -5.66 7.25
C VAL A 103 -9.19 -5.84 8.56
N ILE A 104 -8.30 -4.91 8.86
CA ILE A 104 -7.45 -4.91 10.03
C ILE A 104 -8.02 -3.91 11.04
N GLU A 105 -8.39 -4.38 12.22
CA GLU A 105 -8.74 -3.53 13.35
C GLU A 105 -7.49 -3.15 14.13
N ILE A 106 -7.35 -1.87 14.46
CA ILE A 106 -6.36 -1.40 15.43
C ILE A 106 -6.97 -1.45 16.82
N GLU A 107 -6.50 -2.39 17.64
CA GLU A 107 -7.03 -2.55 19.00
C GLU A 107 -6.55 -1.44 19.94
N ASP A 108 -5.30 -1.02 19.77
CA ASP A 108 -4.68 0.00 20.59
C ASP A 108 -5.19 1.37 20.15
N LYS A 109 -6.21 1.86 20.87
CA LYS A 109 -6.84 3.14 20.54
C LYS A 109 -5.91 4.34 20.75
N SER A 110 -4.74 4.15 21.38
CA SER A 110 -3.69 5.16 21.48
C SER A 110 -2.89 5.34 20.19
N GLY A 111 -2.98 4.40 19.25
CA GLY A 111 -2.34 4.46 17.93
C GLY A 111 -3.34 4.63 16.79
N PRO A 112 -4.03 5.77 16.64
CA PRO A 112 -4.98 5.95 15.55
C PRO A 112 -4.27 6.02 14.19
N LEU A 113 -4.97 5.53 13.16
CA LEU A 113 -4.61 5.68 11.77
C LEU A 113 -4.89 7.12 11.30
N ILE A 114 -4.01 7.62 10.43
CA ILE A 114 -4.21 8.84 9.66
C ILE A 114 -4.49 8.50 8.20
N THR A 115 -4.99 9.45 7.43
CA THR A 115 -5.12 9.35 5.97
C THR A 115 -4.50 10.59 5.30
N CYS A 116 -4.54 10.68 3.99
CA CYS A 116 -4.02 11.83 3.25
C CYS A 116 -4.82 12.11 1.98
N ASP A 117 -4.40 13.13 1.24
CA ASP A 117 -4.98 13.47 -0.06
C ASP A 117 -4.82 12.37 -1.13
N ASN A 118 -3.92 11.39 -0.92
CA ASN A 118 -3.77 10.18 -1.74
C ASN A 118 -3.85 8.92 -0.86
N PRO A 119 -5.04 8.50 -0.42
CA PRO A 119 -5.17 7.50 0.64
C PRO A 119 -4.81 6.06 0.21
N VAL A 120 -4.75 5.80 -1.10
CA VAL A 120 -4.50 4.46 -1.64
C VAL A 120 -3.01 4.27 -1.94
N SER A 121 -2.39 3.28 -1.31
CA SER A 121 -1.03 2.82 -1.60
C SER A 121 -1.08 1.54 -2.43
N ILE A 122 -0.35 1.50 -3.55
CA ILE A 122 -0.16 0.30 -4.37
C ILE A 122 1.32 -0.04 -4.40
N ARG A 123 1.68 -1.25 -3.98
CA ARG A 123 3.09 -1.67 -3.91
C ARG A 123 3.25 -3.17 -4.15
N HIS A 124 4.35 -3.53 -4.79
CA HIS A 124 4.75 -4.90 -4.99
C HIS A 124 5.13 -5.53 -3.64
N MET A 125 4.58 -6.70 -3.34
CA MET A 125 4.70 -7.36 -2.02
C MET A 125 6.15 -7.54 -1.55
N LYS A 126 7.09 -7.84 -2.45
CA LYS A 126 8.51 -8.07 -2.09
C LYS A 126 9.38 -6.81 -2.03
N THR A 127 9.15 -5.83 -2.89
CA THR A 127 10.06 -4.68 -3.04
C THR A 127 9.53 -3.45 -2.34
N ASN A 128 8.25 -3.47 -1.93
CA ASN A 128 7.53 -2.35 -1.35
C ASN A 128 7.48 -1.11 -2.26
N LYS A 129 7.75 -1.28 -3.57
CA LYS A 129 7.73 -0.22 -4.59
C LYS A 129 6.56 -0.40 -5.52
N PHE A 130 6.11 0.68 -6.15
CA PHE A 130 5.16 0.58 -7.25
C PHE A 130 5.81 -0.14 -8.45
N ALA A 131 5.20 -1.23 -8.92
CA ALA A 131 5.68 -2.04 -10.04
C ALA A 131 4.74 -2.00 -11.25
N GLY A 132 3.82 -1.02 -11.28
CA GLY A 132 2.76 -0.93 -12.27
C GLY A 132 1.40 -1.35 -11.71
N LEU A 133 0.35 -0.81 -12.31
CA LEU A 133 -1.02 -0.99 -11.83
C LEU A 133 -1.48 -2.46 -11.91
N PHE A 134 -1.18 -3.15 -13.01
CA PHE A 134 -1.62 -4.52 -13.27
C PHE A 134 -0.58 -5.59 -12.86
N ASP A 135 0.30 -5.26 -11.92
CA ASP A 135 1.21 -6.25 -11.36
C ASP A 135 0.43 -7.25 -10.47
N VAL A 136 0.55 -8.54 -10.78
CA VAL A 136 -0.15 -9.62 -10.08
C VAL A 136 0.29 -9.76 -8.63
N ASN A 137 1.49 -9.28 -8.30
CA ASN A 137 2.11 -9.30 -6.97
C ASN A 137 1.85 -8.04 -6.14
N SER A 138 1.00 -7.13 -6.64
CA SER A 138 0.71 -5.87 -5.96
C SER A 138 -0.31 -6.05 -4.83
N VAL A 139 0.07 -5.50 -3.68
CA VAL A 139 -0.76 -5.26 -2.50
C VAL A 139 -1.30 -3.83 -2.58
N ILE A 140 -2.59 -3.66 -2.27
CA ILE A 140 -3.22 -2.34 -2.24
C ILE A 140 -3.74 -2.11 -0.83
N THR A 141 -3.45 -0.95 -0.26
CA THR A 141 -3.86 -0.64 1.11
C THR A 141 -4.39 0.76 1.27
N LEU A 142 -5.30 0.95 2.22
CA LEU A 142 -5.77 2.27 2.63
C LEU A 142 -6.39 2.24 4.04
N PRO A 143 -6.28 3.33 4.81
CA PRO A 143 -7.07 3.52 6.02
C PRO A 143 -8.56 3.73 5.67
N LEU A 144 -9.46 3.09 6.41
CA LEU A 144 -10.92 3.27 6.26
C LEU A 144 -11.45 4.29 7.28
N ASP A 145 -10.94 4.20 8.51
CA ASP A 145 -11.19 5.13 9.60
C ASP A 145 -9.99 5.08 10.59
N PRO A 146 -10.00 5.81 11.72
CA PRO A 146 -8.86 5.82 12.64
C PRO A 146 -8.48 4.47 13.25
N TYR A 147 -9.31 3.44 13.15
CA TYR A 147 -9.07 2.13 13.77
C TYR A 147 -9.36 0.95 12.84
N HIS A 148 -9.62 1.19 11.56
CA HIS A 148 -9.80 0.15 10.56
C HIS A 148 -8.96 0.45 9.32
N PHE A 149 -8.21 -0.56 8.87
CA PHE A 149 -7.34 -0.50 7.72
C PHE A 149 -7.71 -1.60 6.72
N LEU A 150 -7.73 -1.28 5.43
CA LEU A 150 -8.02 -2.23 4.36
C LEU A 150 -6.72 -2.67 3.68
N GLU A 151 -6.61 -3.97 3.45
CA GLU A 151 -5.56 -4.57 2.64
C GLU A 151 -6.18 -5.51 1.59
N ILE A 152 -5.79 -5.31 0.33
CA ILE A 152 -6.22 -6.06 -0.83
C ILE A 152 -4.98 -6.80 -1.35
N HIS A 153 -5.00 -8.12 -1.25
CA HIS A 153 -3.85 -8.97 -1.54
C HIS A 153 -3.55 -9.11 -3.03
N PRO A 154 -2.35 -9.59 -3.40
CA PRO A 154 -2.01 -10.04 -4.74
C PRO A 154 -3.02 -11.05 -5.29
N ASN A 155 -3.16 -11.07 -6.61
CA ASN A 155 -4.05 -12.03 -7.28
C ASN A 155 -3.48 -13.45 -7.28
N THR A 156 -2.20 -13.61 -6.97
CA THR A 156 -1.57 -14.93 -6.78
C THR A 156 -2.13 -15.67 -5.57
N TYR A 157 -2.74 -14.96 -4.62
CA TYR A 157 -3.48 -15.56 -3.51
C TYR A 157 -4.98 -15.72 -3.81
N ALA A 158 -5.38 -15.60 -5.08
CA ALA A 158 -6.79 -15.71 -5.46
C ALA A 158 -7.34 -17.09 -5.12
N ASP A 159 -8.27 -17.12 -4.18
CA ASP A 159 -9.08 -18.27 -3.81
C ASP A 159 -10.48 -18.20 -4.45
N GLY A 160 -10.77 -17.13 -5.22
CA GLY A 160 -12.09 -16.85 -5.79
C GLY A 160 -13.14 -16.56 -4.73
N ASP A 161 -12.72 -16.40 -3.47
CA ASP A 161 -13.59 -16.46 -2.31
C ASP A 161 -14.15 -15.07 -2.01
N THR A 162 -15.37 -15.02 -1.48
CA THR A 162 -16.02 -13.78 -1.05
C THR A 162 -15.83 -13.53 0.44
N LYS A 163 -14.83 -14.17 1.04
CA LYS A 163 -14.50 -13.99 2.45
C LYS A 163 -13.65 -12.74 2.63
N ILE A 164 -14.12 -11.90 3.54
CA ILE A 164 -13.31 -10.83 4.11
C ILE A 164 -12.71 -11.36 5.41
N ASN A 165 -11.39 -11.40 5.46
CA ASN A 165 -10.64 -11.75 6.67
C ASN A 165 -10.64 -10.55 7.61
N ARG A 166 -10.71 -10.84 8.91
CA ARG A 166 -10.61 -9.84 9.97
C ARG A 166 -9.38 -10.16 10.78
N LEU A 167 -8.49 -9.19 10.89
CA LEU A 167 -7.25 -9.30 11.64
C LEU A 167 -7.21 -8.20 12.69
N ILE A 168 -6.42 -8.40 13.74
CA ILE A 168 -6.24 -7.41 14.80
C ILE A 168 -4.77 -7.01 14.82
N HIS A 169 -4.49 -5.72 14.89
CA HIS A 169 -3.13 -5.20 14.97
C HIS A 169 -2.99 -4.16 16.08
N ASP A 170 -1.75 -3.98 16.51
CA ASP A 170 -1.35 -3.09 17.58
C ASP A 170 -0.88 -1.72 17.04
N LYS A 171 -0.40 -0.88 17.96
CA LYS A 171 0.14 0.44 17.63
C LYS A 171 1.36 0.39 16.70
N ASP A 172 2.17 -0.68 16.72
CA ASP A 172 3.33 -0.84 15.83
C ASP A 172 2.88 -0.87 14.35
N PHE A 173 1.76 -1.53 14.07
CA PHE A 173 1.16 -1.54 12.74
C PHE A 173 0.70 -0.13 12.32
N SER A 174 0.05 0.59 13.24
CA SER A 174 -0.40 1.96 12.97
C SER A 174 0.76 2.92 12.72
N PHE A 175 1.87 2.78 13.45
CA PHE A 175 3.09 3.54 13.21
C PHE A 175 3.63 3.31 11.80
N THR A 176 3.85 2.05 11.40
CA THR A 176 4.41 1.73 10.09
C THR A 176 3.49 2.13 8.93
N THR A 177 2.19 1.92 9.07
CA THR A 177 1.24 2.26 8.00
C THR A 177 1.01 3.78 7.90
N ASN A 178 1.02 4.51 9.02
CA ASN A 178 0.95 5.97 8.99
C ASN A 178 2.17 6.58 8.31
N ALA A 179 3.37 6.00 8.47
CA ALA A 179 4.56 6.43 7.74
C ALA A 179 4.39 6.28 6.22
N ILE A 180 3.78 5.17 5.76
CA ILE A 180 3.42 4.99 4.34
C ILE A 180 2.42 6.06 3.90
N THR A 181 1.34 6.28 4.66
CA THR A 181 0.35 7.31 4.37
C THR A 181 0.96 8.70 4.29
N GLN A 182 1.84 9.06 5.22
CA GLN A 182 2.55 10.32 5.23
C GLN A 182 3.44 10.48 4.00
N SER A 183 4.17 9.42 3.63
CA SER A 183 5.00 9.45 2.42
C SER A 183 4.19 9.59 1.12
N ASN A 184 2.92 9.16 1.13
CA ASN A 184 2.02 9.26 -0.03
C ASN A 184 1.29 10.61 -0.10
N ALA A 185 1.32 11.40 0.97
CA ALA A 185 0.69 12.70 1.02
C ALA A 185 1.39 13.67 0.05
N SER A 186 0.62 14.37 -0.76
CA SER A 186 1.17 15.44 -1.61
C SER A 186 1.15 16.78 -0.88
N ASN A 187 0.04 17.10 -0.23
CA ASN A 187 -0.13 18.37 0.49
C ASN A 187 -0.74 18.21 1.87
N TRP A 188 -1.62 17.21 2.05
CA TRP A 188 -2.47 17.14 3.24
C TRP A 188 -2.38 15.79 3.93
N LEU A 189 -2.09 15.82 5.23
CA LEU A 189 -2.47 14.76 6.15
C LEU A 189 -3.87 15.06 6.69
N ILE A 190 -4.69 14.03 6.79
CA ILE A 190 -6.09 14.12 7.14
C ILE A 190 -6.35 13.16 8.31
N GLY A 191 -7.03 13.64 9.33
CA GLY A 191 -7.32 12.87 10.54
C GLY A 191 -8.51 13.42 11.30
N LYS A 192 -8.98 12.67 12.30
CA LYS A 192 -9.92 13.22 13.28
C LYS A 192 -9.18 14.17 14.23
N SER A 193 -9.92 14.95 15.01
CA SER A 193 -9.33 15.84 16.01
C SER A 193 -8.35 15.07 16.92
N GLY A 194 -7.12 15.57 17.03
CA GLY A 194 -6.04 14.99 17.84
C GLY A 194 -5.31 13.78 17.24
N THR A 195 -5.76 13.19 16.13
CA THR A 195 -5.09 12.00 15.57
C THR A 195 -3.76 12.34 14.91
N ILE A 196 -3.65 13.50 14.27
CA ILE A 196 -2.40 13.97 13.66
C ILE A 196 -1.33 14.24 14.74
N ASP A 197 -1.71 14.93 15.82
CA ASP A 197 -0.79 15.18 16.95
C ASP A 197 -0.34 13.86 17.61
N THR A 198 -1.28 12.91 17.75
CA THR A 198 -0.97 11.58 18.28
C THR A 198 -0.01 10.83 17.36
N HIS A 199 -0.19 10.89 16.04
CA HIS A 199 0.73 10.30 15.08
C HIS A 199 2.16 10.82 15.23
N PHE A 200 2.36 12.14 15.34
CA PHE A 200 3.71 12.70 15.50
C PHE A 200 4.34 12.34 16.85
N LYS A 201 3.57 12.27 17.94
CA LYS A 201 4.07 11.77 19.23
C LYS A 201 4.50 10.31 19.17
N ILE A 202 3.76 9.49 18.42
CA ILE A 202 4.12 8.09 18.18
C ILE A 202 5.40 8.02 17.35
N GLN A 203 5.49 8.82 16.29
CA GLN A 203 6.69 8.89 15.46
C GLN A 203 7.93 9.25 16.30
N GLU A 204 7.84 10.31 17.11
CA GLU A 204 8.93 10.74 18.01
C GLU A 204 9.36 9.61 18.97
N HIS A 205 8.40 8.83 19.48
CA HIS A 205 8.72 7.68 20.32
C HIS A 205 9.59 6.63 19.61
N TYR A 206 9.30 6.29 18.35
CA TYR A 206 10.08 5.30 17.58
C TYR A 206 11.34 5.88 16.94
N GLU A 207 11.43 7.20 16.77
CA GLU A 207 12.65 7.88 16.32
C GLU A 207 13.72 7.96 17.41
N ASN A 208 13.33 7.78 18.67
CA ASN A 208 14.29 7.50 19.74
C ASN A 208 15.06 6.20 19.42
N PRO A 209 16.41 6.21 19.39
CA PRO A 209 17.20 5.05 18.99
C PRO A 209 16.89 3.76 19.77
N GLU A 210 16.70 3.82 21.09
CA GLU A 210 16.45 2.64 21.91
C GLU A 210 15.11 1.98 21.58
N ASN A 211 14.06 2.79 21.43
CA ASN A 211 12.73 2.30 21.07
C ASN A 211 12.69 1.81 19.62
N GLY A 212 13.36 2.51 18.71
CA GLY A 212 13.47 2.14 17.30
C GLY A 212 14.18 0.80 17.11
N GLU A 213 15.32 0.59 17.78
CA GLU A 213 16.04 -0.68 17.77
C GLU A 213 15.19 -1.83 18.34
N ALA A 214 14.56 -1.62 19.51
CA ALA A 214 13.68 -2.61 20.10
C ALA A 214 12.49 -2.99 19.20
N PHE A 215 11.92 -2.00 18.49
CA PHE A 215 10.87 -2.25 17.49
C PHE A 215 11.38 -3.09 16.32
N VAL A 216 12.54 -2.76 15.76
CA VAL A 216 13.13 -3.49 14.64
C VAL A 216 13.45 -4.93 15.04
N ASP A 217 14.03 -5.14 16.22
CA ASP A 217 14.33 -6.48 16.75
C ASP A 217 13.07 -7.32 16.93
N LYS A 218 12.01 -6.73 17.53
CA LYS A 218 10.70 -7.38 17.66
C LYS A 218 10.13 -7.76 16.30
N ALA A 219 10.14 -6.82 15.34
CA ALA A 219 9.57 -7.03 14.00
C ALA A 219 10.33 -8.11 13.22
N LYS A 220 11.67 -8.07 13.26
CA LYS A 220 12.53 -9.05 12.60
C LYS A 220 12.33 -10.45 13.18
N PHE A 221 12.36 -10.59 14.51
CA PHE A 221 12.13 -11.86 15.18
C PHE A 221 10.77 -12.44 14.81
N ARG A 222 9.70 -11.63 14.87
CA ARG A 222 8.35 -12.07 14.50
C ARG A 222 8.29 -12.56 13.05
N ALA A 223 8.90 -11.82 12.11
CA ALA A 223 8.90 -12.18 10.70
C ALA A 223 9.64 -13.50 10.44
N GLU A 224 10.84 -13.66 11.00
CA GLU A 224 11.67 -14.86 10.84
C GLU A 224 10.97 -16.11 11.42
N GLU A 225 10.40 -15.99 12.62
CA GLU A 225 9.71 -17.11 13.27
C GLU A 225 8.42 -17.50 12.56
N MET A 226 7.62 -16.52 12.12
CA MET A 226 6.41 -16.81 11.37
C MET A 226 6.73 -17.44 10.01
N GLN A 227 7.78 -16.98 9.32
CA GLN A 227 8.23 -17.60 8.07
C GLN A 227 8.71 -19.04 8.31
N ARG A 228 9.48 -19.27 9.37
CA ARG A 228 9.98 -20.61 9.74
C ARG A 228 8.82 -21.57 10.03
N ILE A 229 7.84 -21.15 10.82
CA ILE A 229 6.67 -21.99 11.14
C ILE A 229 5.79 -22.22 9.91
N LEU A 230 5.61 -21.22 9.05
CA LEU A 230 4.88 -21.38 7.80
C LEU A 230 5.53 -22.48 6.93
N SER A 231 6.84 -22.38 6.70
CA SER A 231 7.58 -23.39 5.93
C SER A 231 7.54 -24.78 6.56
N LEU A 232 7.56 -24.87 7.90
CA LEU A 232 7.42 -26.15 8.60
C LEU A 232 6.01 -26.73 8.43
N THR A 233 4.98 -25.89 8.52
CA THR A 233 3.57 -26.28 8.35
C THR A 233 3.28 -26.71 6.91
N GLU A 234 3.86 -26.05 5.91
CA GLU A 234 3.76 -26.46 4.50
C GLU A 234 4.39 -27.83 4.25
N LYS A 235 5.49 -28.14 4.93
CA LYS A 235 6.21 -29.41 4.77
C LYS A 235 5.57 -30.58 5.52
N GLU A 236 5.11 -30.35 6.74
CA GLU A 236 4.71 -31.42 7.67
C GLU A 236 3.22 -31.39 8.07
N GLY A 237 2.47 -30.37 7.62
CA GLY A 237 1.12 -30.09 8.12
C GLY A 237 1.16 -29.64 9.59
N PHE A 238 0.01 -29.70 10.27
CA PHE A 238 -0.08 -29.45 11.72
C PHE A 238 0.47 -30.65 12.54
N SER A 239 1.77 -30.91 12.40
CA SER A 239 2.48 -31.97 13.11
C SER A 239 2.72 -31.64 14.59
N LYS A 240 3.10 -32.64 15.40
CA LYS A 240 3.51 -32.43 16.80
C LYS A 240 4.62 -31.37 16.91
N THR A 241 5.59 -31.41 16.01
CA THR A 241 6.68 -30.43 15.93
C THR A 241 6.13 -29.01 15.73
N VAL A 242 5.22 -28.82 14.77
CA VAL A 242 4.61 -27.50 14.50
C VAL A 242 3.87 -26.98 15.73
N ILE A 243 3.11 -27.84 16.41
CA ILE A 243 2.37 -27.48 17.63
C ILE A 243 3.33 -27.07 18.76
N GLU A 244 4.44 -27.78 18.93
CA GLU A 244 5.48 -27.41 19.90
C GLU A 244 6.11 -26.05 19.60
N GLU A 245 6.33 -25.72 18.33
CA GLU A 245 6.82 -24.40 17.91
C GLU A 245 5.81 -23.29 18.21
N TYR A 246 4.51 -23.50 17.93
CA TYR A 246 3.46 -22.55 18.33
C TYR A 246 3.40 -22.36 19.86
N LYS A 247 3.59 -23.42 20.66
CA LYS A 247 3.68 -23.35 22.13
C LYS A 247 4.89 -22.55 22.60
N LYS A 248 6.01 -22.58 21.88
CA LYS A 248 7.18 -21.75 22.16
C LYS A 248 6.88 -20.28 21.86
N LEU A 249 6.25 -19.99 20.72
CA LEU A 249 5.85 -18.63 20.36
C LEU A 249 4.88 -18.03 21.37
N GLU A 250 3.85 -18.77 21.78
CA GLU A 250 2.85 -18.29 22.76
C GLU A 250 3.50 -17.77 24.07
N LYS A 251 4.65 -18.33 24.45
CA LYS A 251 5.40 -17.94 25.66
C LYS A 251 6.44 -16.85 25.42
N HIS A 252 6.80 -16.57 24.17
CA HIS A 252 7.86 -15.62 23.84
C HIS A 252 7.40 -14.18 24.15
N PRO A 253 8.25 -13.31 24.73
CA PRO A 253 7.87 -11.93 25.07
C PRO A 253 7.28 -11.13 23.91
N TYR A 254 7.73 -11.40 22.69
CA TYR A 254 7.22 -10.74 21.49
C TYR A 254 5.87 -11.27 21.00
N PHE A 255 5.34 -12.36 21.53
CA PHE A 255 4.11 -12.99 21.06
C PHE A 255 3.08 -13.23 22.18
N LYS A 256 3.48 -13.10 23.45
CA LYS A 256 2.61 -13.34 24.62
C LYS A 256 1.25 -12.63 24.58
N ASP A 257 1.20 -11.44 23.97
CA ASP A 257 0.01 -10.60 23.86
C ASP A 257 -0.59 -10.57 22.45
N ASP A 258 -0.04 -11.34 21.51
CA ASP A 258 -0.52 -11.39 20.13
C ASP A 258 -1.89 -12.09 20.05
N LYS A 259 -2.94 -11.34 19.71
CA LYS A 259 -4.30 -11.87 19.58
C LYS A 259 -4.49 -12.74 18.36
N ASN A 260 -3.83 -12.46 17.24
CA ASN A 260 -3.95 -13.30 16.05
C ASN A 260 -3.36 -14.69 16.32
N LEU A 261 -2.23 -14.76 17.03
CA LEU A 261 -1.66 -16.02 17.47
C LEU A 261 -2.62 -16.79 18.39
N LYS A 262 -3.23 -16.10 19.38
CA LYS A 262 -4.22 -16.70 20.28
C LYS A 262 -5.44 -17.23 19.53
N GLU A 263 -5.96 -16.48 18.56
CA GLU A 263 -7.06 -16.91 17.70
C GLU A 263 -6.68 -18.11 16.83
N HIS A 264 -5.47 -18.12 16.27
CA HIS A 264 -4.96 -19.26 15.50
C HIS A 264 -4.83 -20.52 16.37
N ILE A 265 -4.32 -20.39 17.59
CA ILE A 265 -4.24 -21.49 18.58
C ILE A 265 -5.65 -21.97 18.97
N ALA A 266 -6.61 -21.07 19.18
CA ALA A 266 -7.98 -21.44 19.46
C ALA A 266 -8.63 -22.20 18.30
N MET A 267 -8.35 -21.80 17.06
CA MET A 267 -8.76 -22.52 15.85
C MET A 267 -8.13 -23.91 15.81
N MET A 268 -6.83 -24.05 16.07
CA MET A 268 -6.16 -25.37 16.11
C MET A 268 -6.79 -26.28 17.16
N LYS A 269 -7.09 -25.77 18.36
CA LYS A 269 -7.80 -26.50 19.43
C LYS A 269 -9.18 -26.98 18.96
N ALA A 270 -9.97 -26.08 18.36
CA ALA A 270 -11.32 -26.40 17.89
C ALA A 270 -11.34 -27.48 16.78
N ASN A 271 -10.28 -27.57 15.99
CA ASN A 271 -10.14 -28.56 14.92
C ASN A 271 -9.39 -29.84 15.35
N GLY A 272 -9.06 -29.99 16.63
CA GLY A 272 -8.41 -31.20 17.15
C GLY A 272 -6.92 -31.31 16.84
N PHE A 273 -6.26 -30.21 16.47
CA PHE A 273 -4.83 -30.19 16.16
C PHE A 273 -3.94 -29.88 17.36
N TRP A 274 -4.45 -29.45 18.52
CA TRP A 274 -3.64 -28.87 19.61
C TRP A 274 -3.39 -29.78 20.82
#